data_AF-A0AA88H3U0-F1
#
_entry.id   AF-A0AA88H3U0-F1
#
_cell.length_a   1.000
_cell.length_b   1.000
_cell.length_c   1.000
_cell.angle_alpha   90.00
_cell.angle_beta   90.00
_cell.angle_gamma   90.00
#
_symmetry.space_group_name_H-M   'P 1'
#
loop_
_entity.id
_entity.type
_entity.pdbx_description
1 polymer ?
#
loop_
_entity_poly.entity_id
_entity_poly.type
_entity_poly.pdbx_seq_one_letter_code
_entity_poly.pdbx_strand_id
1 'polypeptide(L)'
;MGIRGLLTFVESKPNQFMVDYAFHSSTIIVDANNVLYKLYDTCNGSNVAFGCDYDLVYSHFDEFCSLLDSCNVKPIMVFDGGLDVDNRKEMTREIRTKKRMTTEISCNPSRQERLNVLPLFGKHIFTAACKKHNYQVVQCDYEADDEIALLSRILNRPVF
;
A
#
# COMPACT_ATOMS: atom_id res chain seq x y z
N MET A 1 -1.52 -0.38 -9.69
CA MET A 1 -1.48 -0.19 -11.17
C MET A 1 -1.95 1.23 -11.48
N GLY A 2 -2.00 1.69 -12.73
CA GLY A 2 -2.59 3.02 -12.97
C GLY A 2 -2.79 3.35 -14.43
N ILE A 3 -3.70 4.28 -14.68
CA ILE A 3 -3.91 4.89 -16.00
C ILE A 3 -2.84 5.98 -16.17
N ARG A 4 -1.91 5.76 -17.11
CA ARG A 4 -0.78 6.67 -17.32
C ARG A 4 -1.28 8.07 -17.66
N GLY A 5 -0.84 9.07 -16.90
CA GLY A 5 -1.19 10.49 -17.10
C GLY A 5 -2.54 10.90 -16.51
N LEU A 6 -3.30 9.99 -15.89
CA LEU A 6 -4.61 10.33 -15.32
C LEU A 6 -4.48 11.35 -14.18
N LEU A 7 -3.55 11.13 -13.24
CA LEU A 7 -3.34 12.06 -12.12
C LEU A 7 -2.99 13.47 -12.64
N THR A 8 -2.03 13.57 -13.55
CA THR A 8 -1.64 14.84 -14.18
C THR A 8 -2.81 15.51 -14.91
N PHE A 9 -3.66 14.74 -15.57
CA PHE A 9 -4.87 15.27 -16.22
C PHE A 9 -5.87 15.83 -15.19
N VAL A 10 -6.12 15.11 -14.10
CA VAL A 10 -7.02 15.55 -13.02
C VAL A 10 -6.46 16.81 -12.34
N GLU A 11 -5.18 16.82 -12.01
CA GLU A 11 -4.48 17.95 -11.39
C GLU A 11 -4.40 19.19 -12.29
N SER A 12 -4.50 19.03 -13.62
CA SER A 12 -4.55 20.17 -14.55
C SER A 12 -5.85 20.98 -14.44
N LYS A 13 -6.90 20.42 -13.80
CA LYS A 13 -8.23 21.04 -13.65
C LYS A 13 -8.81 20.76 -12.25
N PRO A 14 -8.14 21.21 -11.17
CA PRO A 14 -8.51 20.82 -9.81
C PRO A 14 -9.93 21.27 -9.46
N ASN A 15 -10.33 22.48 -9.86
CA ASN A 15 -11.67 23.02 -9.61
C ASN A 15 -12.81 22.22 -10.29
N GLN A 16 -12.50 21.34 -11.25
CA GLN A 16 -13.51 20.51 -11.94
C GLN A 16 -13.59 19.09 -11.36
N PHE A 17 -12.48 18.58 -10.81
CA PHE A 17 -12.35 17.16 -10.47
C PHE A 17 -12.00 16.88 -9.01
N MET A 18 -11.59 17.90 -8.24
CA MET A 18 -11.18 17.76 -6.85
C MET A 18 -12.08 18.59 -5.94
N VAL A 19 -12.28 18.07 -4.73
CA VAL A 19 -12.97 18.74 -3.63
C VAL A 19 -12.10 18.55 -2.40
N ASP A 20 -11.94 19.60 -1.60
CA ASP A 20 -11.20 19.49 -0.34
C ASP A 20 -11.93 18.54 0.61
N TYR A 21 -11.20 17.55 1.11
CA TYR A 21 -11.72 16.58 2.05
C TYR A 21 -10.83 16.52 3.29
N ALA A 22 -11.37 16.95 4.43
CA ALA A 22 -10.68 16.86 5.71
C ALA A 22 -10.86 15.47 6.30
N PHE A 23 -9.76 14.71 6.37
CA PHE A 23 -9.74 13.38 6.98
C PHE A 23 -9.71 13.49 8.52
N HIS A 24 -10.89 13.69 9.12
CA HIS A 24 -11.07 13.64 10.58
C HIS A 24 -12.35 12.89 10.94
N SER A 25 -12.33 12.03 11.95
CA SER A 25 -13.51 11.27 12.41
C SER A 25 -14.23 10.51 11.29
N SER A 26 -13.49 9.95 10.34
CA SER A 26 -14.04 9.34 9.13
C SER A 26 -13.58 7.90 8.96
N THR A 27 -14.44 7.08 8.33
CA THR A 27 -14.05 5.76 7.84
C THR A 27 -13.58 5.90 6.40
N ILE A 28 -12.46 5.27 6.06
CA ILE A 28 -11.87 5.32 4.72
C ILE A 28 -11.60 3.89 4.22
N ILE A 29 -11.68 3.68 2.92
CA ILE A 29 -11.28 2.41 2.29
C ILE A 29 -9.86 2.59 1.77
N VAL A 30 -8.95 1.68 2.10
CA VAL A 30 -7.53 1.84 1.79
C VAL A 30 -7.06 0.71 0.88
N ASP A 31 -6.37 1.06 -0.22
CA ASP A 31 -5.55 0.08 -0.96
C ASP A 31 -4.30 -0.24 -0.12
N ALA A 32 -4.39 -1.32 0.65
CA ALA A 32 -3.38 -1.67 1.63
C ALA A 32 -2.06 -2.12 0.98
N ASN A 33 -2.08 -2.65 -0.25
CA ASN A 33 -0.83 -2.97 -0.95
C ASN A 33 -0.09 -1.71 -1.35
N ASN A 34 -0.77 -0.73 -1.94
CA ASN A 34 -0.13 0.51 -2.35
C ASN A 34 0.42 1.27 -1.13
N VAL A 35 -0.35 1.36 -0.05
CA VAL A 35 0.11 1.98 1.21
C VAL A 35 1.31 1.24 1.78
N LEU A 36 1.28 -0.09 1.84
CA LEU A 36 2.41 -0.90 2.30
C LEU A 36 3.71 -0.60 1.53
N TYR A 37 3.64 -0.66 0.20
CA TYR A 37 4.82 -0.38 -0.64
C TYR A 37 5.29 1.06 -0.47
N LYS A 38 4.37 2.03 -0.36
CA LYS A 38 4.71 3.44 -0.24
C LYS A 38 5.29 3.80 1.12
N LEU A 39 4.75 3.26 2.20
CA LEU A 39 5.28 3.46 3.55
C LEU A 39 6.67 2.83 3.70
N TYR A 40 6.86 1.65 3.12
CA TYR A 40 8.18 1.02 3.15
C TYR A 40 9.21 1.80 2.31
N ASP A 41 8.81 2.40 1.18
CA ASP A 41 9.66 3.30 0.37
C ASP A 41 10.16 4.52 1.15
N THR A 42 9.42 4.98 2.15
CA THR A 42 9.81 6.11 3.01
C THR A 42 10.52 5.67 4.29
N CYS A 43 10.70 4.37 4.50
CA CYS A 43 11.35 3.81 5.68
C CYS A 43 12.87 3.81 5.50
N ASN A 44 13.54 4.77 6.13
CA ASN A 44 14.99 4.91 6.06
C ASN A 44 15.71 3.91 6.98
N GLY A 45 16.92 3.50 6.60
CA GLY A 45 17.78 2.68 7.47
C GLY A 45 17.32 1.23 7.61
N SER A 46 16.49 0.74 6.69
CA SER A 46 15.87 -0.57 6.76
C SER A 46 16.83 -1.74 6.48
N ASN A 47 18.14 -1.53 6.27
CA ASN A 47 19.15 -2.60 6.08
C ASN A 47 18.74 -3.70 5.08
N VAL A 48 18.21 -3.28 3.92
CA VAL A 48 17.61 -4.16 2.90
C VAL A 48 18.53 -5.30 2.45
N ALA A 49 19.85 -5.04 2.37
CA ALA A 49 20.83 -6.07 1.96
C ALA A 49 20.92 -7.26 2.92
N PHE A 50 20.40 -7.12 4.14
CA PHE A 50 20.43 -8.13 5.20
C PHE A 50 19.03 -8.68 5.55
N GLY A 51 18.05 -8.50 4.66
CA GLY A 51 16.69 -9.03 4.87
C GLY A 51 15.80 -8.13 5.74
N CYS A 52 16.29 -6.94 6.08
CA CYS A 52 15.61 -5.85 6.74
C CYS A 52 15.50 -5.91 8.28
N ASP A 53 15.53 -4.74 8.91
CA ASP A 53 15.28 -4.56 10.35
C ASP A 53 13.77 -4.48 10.62
N TYR A 54 13.16 -5.65 10.85
CA TYR A 54 11.70 -5.77 11.03
C TYR A 54 11.13 -4.90 12.15
N ASP A 55 11.88 -4.71 13.25
CA ASP A 55 11.44 -3.88 14.37
C ASP A 55 11.35 -2.39 13.99
N LEU A 56 12.31 -1.92 13.19
CA LEU A 56 12.35 -0.56 12.68
C LEU A 56 11.19 -0.33 11.71
N VAL A 57 10.98 -1.26 10.78
CA VAL A 57 9.88 -1.16 9.81
C VAL A 57 8.52 -1.25 10.50
N TYR A 58 8.36 -2.14 11.48
CA TYR A 58 7.15 -2.22 12.28
C TYR A 58 6.86 -0.89 12.97
N SER A 59 7.88 -0.28 13.59
CA SER A 59 7.74 1.01 14.27
C SER A 59 7.28 2.12 13.31
N HIS A 60 7.81 2.13 12.08
CA HIS A 60 7.39 3.07 11.03
C HIS A 60 5.93 2.87 10.60
N PHE A 61 5.47 1.62 10.51
CA PHE A 61 4.06 1.30 10.23
C PHE A 61 3.12 1.65 11.40
N ASP A 62 3.59 1.43 12.62
CA ASP A 62 2.87 1.76 13.86
C ASP A 62 2.69 3.29 14.02
N GLU A 63 3.71 4.07 13.66
CA GLU A 63 3.64 5.53 13.63
C GLU A 63 2.59 6.03 12.63
N PHE A 64 2.55 5.45 11.43
CA PHE A 64 1.51 5.76 10.45
C PHE A 64 0.10 5.47 10.97
N CYS A 65 -0.11 4.31 11.62
CA CYS A 65 -1.40 3.98 12.21
C CYS A 65 -1.74 4.95 13.36
N SER A 66 -0.77 5.26 14.21
CA SER A 66 -0.93 6.24 15.30
C SER A 66 -1.33 7.63 14.78
N LEU A 67 -0.80 8.05 13.64
CA LEU A 67 -1.18 9.30 12.98
C LEU A 67 -2.65 9.29 12.55
N LEU A 68 -3.12 8.20 11.91
CA LEU A 68 -4.53 8.06 11.53
C LEU A 68 -5.46 8.08 12.76
N ASP A 69 -5.07 7.39 13.84
CA ASP A 69 -5.81 7.36 15.09
C ASP A 69 -5.88 8.75 15.75
N SER A 70 -4.80 9.52 15.69
CA SER A 70 -4.78 10.90 16.20
C SER A 70 -5.80 11.80 15.49
N CYS A 71 -6.15 11.48 14.24
CA CYS A 71 -7.20 12.13 13.46
C CYS A 71 -8.57 11.44 13.59
N ASN A 72 -8.70 10.43 14.45
CA ASN A 72 -9.89 9.58 14.59
C ASN A 72 -10.34 8.96 13.25
N VAL A 73 -9.39 8.63 12.38
CA VAL A 73 -9.66 7.97 11.10
C VAL A 73 -9.70 6.46 11.32
N LYS A 74 -10.72 5.80 10.79
CA LYS A 74 -10.93 4.35 10.91
C LYS A 74 -10.78 3.69 9.54
N PRO A 75 -9.58 3.23 9.18
CA PRO A 75 -9.34 2.62 7.88
C PRO A 75 -9.90 1.19 7.80
N ILE A 76 -10.42 0.84 6.61
CA ILE A 76 -10.66 -0.52 6.17
C ILE A 76 -9.57 -0.86 5.16
N MET A 77 -8.58 -1.63 5.61
CA MET A 77 -7.42 -2.02 4.82
C MET A 77 -7.80 -3.19 3.91
N VAL A 78 -7.77 -2.98 2.59
CA VAL A 78 -8.11 -3.99 1.59
C VAL A 78 -6.84 -4.46 0.88
N PHE A 79 -6.52 -5.74 1.00
CA PHE A 79 -5.41 -6.37 0.30
C PHE A 79 -5.89 -7.18 -0.91
N ASP A 80 -5.04 -7.21 -1.93
CA ASP A 80 -5.13 -8.17 -3.04
C ASP A 80 -5.05 -9.61 -2.51
N GLY A 81 -5.78 -10.48 -3.20
CA GLY A 81 -5.76 -11.91 -3.12
C GLY A 81 -4.92 -12.58 -4.21
N GLY A 82 -5.57 -13.50 -4.92
CA GLY A 82 -4.99 -14.41 -5.89
C GLY A 82 -4.75 -13.81 -7.27
N LEU A 83 -4.66 -14.70 -8.25
CA LEU A 83 -4.57 -14.35 -9.67
C LEU A 83 -5.98 -14.33 -10.26
N ASP A 84 -6.33 -13.25 -10.94
CA ASP A 84 -7.57 -13.19 -11.73
C ASP A 84 -7.59 -14.34 -12.75
N VAL A 85 -8.75 -14.98 -12.89
CA VAL A 85 -8.96 -16.20 -13.68
C VAL A 85 -8.72 -15.94 -15.17
N ASP A 86 -8.90 -14.70 -15.60
CA ASP A 86 -8.80 -14.30 -17.01
C ASP A 86 -7.37 -14.05 -17.50
N ASN A 87 -6.33 -14.23 -16.66
CA ASN A 87 -4.90 -14.03 -16.97
C ASN A 87 -4.52 -12.68 -17.60
N ARG A 88 -5.44 -11.70 -17.63
CA ARG A 88 -5.25 -10.39 -18.28
C ARG A 88 -4.05 -9.61 -17.74
N LYS A 89 -3.61 -9.91 -16.51
CA LYS A 89 -2.45 -9.26 -15.86
C LYS A 89 -1.27 -10.19 -15.61
N GLU A 90 -1.30 -11.43 -16.10
CA GLU A 90 -0.28 -12.44 -15.85
C GLU A 90 1.11 -11.99 -16.31
N MET A 91 1.22 -11.53 -17.57
CA MET A 91 2.47 -11.00 -18.13
C MET A 91 3.00 -9.80 -17.32
N THR A 92 2.10 -8.90 -16.89
CA THR A 92 2.50 -7.74 -16.09
C THR A 92 3.06 -8.16 -14.74
N ARG A 93 2.45 -9.16 -14.09
CA ARG A 93 2.96 -9.72 -12.84
C ARG A 93 4.27 -10.43 -13.03
N GLU A 94 4.43 -11.24 -14.08
CA GLU A 94 5.69 -11.93 -14.39
C GLU A 94 6.84 -10.94 -14.55
N ILE A 95 6.64 -9.87 -15.34
CA ILE A 95 7.62 -8.80 -15.54
C ILE A 95 7.97 -8.14 -14.19
N ARG A 96 6.98 -7.83 -13.35
CA ARG A 96 7.21 -7.22 -12.03
C ARG A 96 7.97 -8.16 -11.10
N THR A 97 7.62 -9.44 -11.07
CA THR A 97 8.30 -10.46 -10.27
C THR A 97 9.76 -10.62 -10.70
N LYS A 98 10.01 -10.75 -12.00
CA LYS A 98 11.38 -10.80 -12.57
C LYS A 98 12.18 -9.55 -12.22
N LYS A 99 11.55 -8.37 -12.30
CA LYS A 99 12.19 -7.10 -11.92
C LYS A 99 12.56 -7.08 -10.44
N ARG A 100 11.65 -7.49 -9.55
CA ARG A 100 11.90 -7.59 -8.10
C ARG A 100 13.04 -8.55 -7.79
N MET A 101 13.01 -9.75 -8.35
CA MET A 101 14.08 -10.75 -8.17
C MET A 101 15.43 -10.20 -8.64
N THR A 102 15.48 -9.52 -9.78
CA THR A 102 16.72 -8.90 -10.28
C THR A 102 17.22 -7.82 -9.32
N THR A 103 16.32 -6.98 -8.79
CA THR A 103 16.64 -5.95 -7.80
C THR A 103 17.18 -6.57 -6.50
N GLU A 104 16.53 -7.61 -5.99
CA GLU A 104 16.93 -8.38 -4.80
C GLU A 104 18.33 -8.98 -4.96
N ILE A 105 18.58 -9.69 -6.06
CA ILE A 105 19.88 -10.32 -6.36
C ILE A 105 21.00 -9.27 -6.46
N SER A 106 20.68 -8.06 -6.96
CA SER A 106 21.64 -6.97 -7.08
C SER A 106 21.90 -6.22 -5.76
N CYS A 107 21.13 -6.52 -4.71
CA CYS A 107 21.21 -5.81 -3.44
C CYS A 107 22.55 -6.11 -2.74
N ASN A 108 23.22 -5.04 -2.31
CA ASN A 108 24.48 -5.13 -1.59
C ASN A 108 24.60 -3.96 -0.61
N PRO A 109 25.43 -4.08 0.45
CA PRO A 109 25.50 -3.08 1.51
C PRO A 109 25.86 -1.67 1.03
N SER A 110 26.63 -1.53 -0.07
CA SER A 110 27.05 -0.23 -0.58
C SER A 110 26.02 0.45 -1.49
N ARG A 111 24.96 -0.25 -1.91
CA ARG A 111 23.88 0.30 -2.75
C ARG A 111 22.48 0.18 -2.13
N GLN A 112 22.37 -0.41 -0.95
CA GLN A 112 21.08 -0.71 -0.32
C GLN A 112 20.17 0.51 -0.13
N GLU A 113 20.72 1.69 0.15
CA GLU A 113 19.95 2.93 0.32
C GLU A 113 19.20 3.37 -0.95
N ARG A 114 19.60 2.87 -2.12
CA ARG A 114 18.96 3.18 -3.41
C ARG A 114 17.98 2.11 -3.87
N LEU A 115 17.82 1.05 -3.08
CA LEU A 115 17.02 -0.11 -3.44
C LEU A 115 15.83 -0.20 -2.51
N ASN A 116 14.64 -0.26 -3.10
CA ASN A 116 13.42 -0.53 -2.38
C ASN A 116 12.96 -1.96 -2.69
N VAL A 117 13.19 -2.86 -1.74
CA VAL A 117 12.73 -4.25 -1.78
C VAL A 117 11.93 -4.50 -0.51
N LEU A 118 10.62 -4.70 -0.66
CA LEU A 118 9.75 -5.03 0.47
C LEU A 118 10.22 -6.36 1.10
N PRO A 119 10.40 -6.43 2.43
CA PRO A 119 10.87 -7.64 3.08
C PRO A 119 9.83 -8.76 3.00
N LEU A 120 10.28 -10.00 3.14
CA LEU A 120 9.44 -11.20 3.02
C LEU A 120 8.20 -11.13 3.93
N PHE A 121 8.37 -10.66 5.17
CA PHE A 121 7.26 -10.52 6.11
C PHE A 121 6.66 -9.10 6.16
N GLY A 122 6.94 -8.24 5.17
CA GLY A 122 6.44 -6.86 5.12
C GLY A 122 4.92 -6.74 5.27
N LYS A 123 4.17 -7.59 4.55
CA LYS A 123 2.70 -7.65 4.69
C LYS A 123 2.28 -8.11 6.10
N HIS A 124 2.99 -9.07 6.69
CA HIS A 124 2.66 -9.61 8.00
C HIS A 124 2.88 -8.57 9.11
N ILE A 125 4.03 -7.89 9.11
CA ILE A 125 4.32 -6.84 10.10
C ILE A 125 3.39 -5.64 9.95
N PHE A 126 3.03 -5.26 8.72
CA PHE A 126 2.07 -4.18 8.48
C PHE A 126 0.67 -4.56 8.96
N THR A 127 0.24 -5.80 8.69
CA THR A 127 -1.02 -6.34 9.21
C THR A 127 -1.02 -6.40 10.73
N ALA A 128 0.10 -6.75 11.35
CA ALA A 128 0.24 -6.76 12.81
C ALA A 128 0.07 -5.35 13.41
N ALA A 129 0.71 -4.34 12.80
CA ALA A 129 0.51 -2.94 13.19
C ALA A 129 -0.97 -2.52 13.05
N CYS A 130 -1.59 -2.78 11.90
CA CYS A 130 -3.02 -2.49 11.69
C CYS A 130 -3.92 -3.16 12.74
N LYS A 131 -3.64 -4.42 13.09
CA LYS A 131 -4.41 -5.16 14.11
C LYS A 131 -4.22 -4.61 15.52
N LYS A 132 -3.00 -4.16 15.89
CA LYS A 132 -2.75 -3.48 17.16
C LYS A 132 -3.65 -2.25 17.33
N HIS A 133 -3.89 -1.53 16.23
CA HIS A 133 -4.78 -0.36 16.18
C HIS A 133 -6.28 -0.71 15.96
N ASN A 134 -6.64 -1.99 16.00
CA ASN A 134 -8.01 -2.48 15.78
C ASN A 134 -8.61 -2.12 14.41
N TYR A 135 -7.77 -1.97 13.38
CA TYR A 135 -8.24 -1.73 12.01
C TYR A 135 -8.87 -2.97 11.41
N GLN A 136 -9.88 -2.75 10.56
CA GLN A 136 -10.43 -3.82 9.75
C GLN A 136 -9.45 -4.14 8.63
N VAL A 137 -9.00 -5.38 8.56
CA VAL A 137 -8.11 -5.87 7.51
C VAL A 137 -8.82 -6.98 6.78
N VAL A 138 -9.02 -6.80 5.47
CA VAL A 138 -9.65 -7.77 4.58
C VAL A 138 -8.73 -8.12 3.43
N GLN A 139 -8.86 -9.34 2.92
CA GLN A 139 -8.15 -9.80 1.73
C GLN A 139 -9.19 -10.23 0.71
N CYS A 140 -9.10 -9.69 -0.50
CA CYS A 140 -9.95 -10.07 -1.62
C CYS A 140 -9.61 -11.47 -2.12
N ASP A 141 -10.49 -12.06 -2.92
CA ASP A 141 -10.21 -13.31 -3.62
C ASP A 141 -9.22 -13.10 -4.78
N TYR A 142 -9.33 -11.96 -5.46
CA TYR A 142 -8.52 -11.57 -6.61
C TYR A 142 -7.92 -10.16 -6.41
N GLU A 143 -8.02 -9.26 -7.39
CA GLU A 143 -7.46 -7.91 -7.29
C GLU A 143 -8.40 -7.00 -6.51
N ALA A 144 -7.87 -6.17 -5.63
CA ALA A 144 -8.68 -5.34 -4.74
C ALA A 144 -9.37 -4.14 -5.43
N ASP A 145 -8.98 -3.80 -6.67
CA ASP A 145 -9.46 -2.61 -7.38
C ASP A 145 -11.01 -2.55 -7.41
N ASP A 146 -11.67 -3.67 -7.75
CA ASP A 146 -13.12 -3.75 -7.88
C ASP A 146 -13.83 -3.74 -6.52
N GLU A 147 -13.32 -4.48 -5.53
CA GLU A 147 -13.87 -4.51 -4.18
C GLU A 147 -13.70 -3.17 -3.46
N ILE A 148 -12.59 -2.46 -3.67
CA ILE A 148 -12.39 -1.11 -3.13
C ILE A 148 -13.43 -0.15 -3.72
N ALA A 149 -13.65 -0.20 -5.04
CA ALA A 149 -14.67 0.61 -5.70
C ALA A 149 -16.09 0.26 -5.22
N LEU A 150 -16.36 -1.03 -5.00
CA LEU A 150 -17.65 -1.50 -4.48
C LEU A 150 -17.87 -1.06 -3.02
N LEU A 151 -16.88 -1.28 -2.14
CA LEU A 151 -16.95 -0.94 -0.72
C LEU A 151 -17.11 0.57 -0.51
N SER A 152 -16.33 1.39 -1.24
CA SER A 152 -16.44 2.85 -1.17
C SER A 152 -17.84 3.33 -1.55
N ARG A 153 -18.43 2.73 -2.59
CA ARG A 153 -19.81 3.03 -3.01
C ARG A 153 -20.86 2.57 -1.99
N ILE A 154 -20.76 1.33 -1.48
CA ILE A 154 -21.75 0.78 -0.53
C ILE A 154 -21.72 1.55 0.80
N LEU A 155 -20.52 1.85 1.31
CA LEU A 155 -20.34 2.51 2.60
C LEU A 155 -20.40 4.04 2.49
N ASN A 156 -20.46 4.58 1.26
CA ASN A 156 -20.38 6.00 0.95
C ASN A 156 -19.15 6.65 1.61
N ARG A 157 -17.99 6.02 1.45
CA ARG A 157 -16.70 6.44 2.04
C ARG A 157 -15.64 6.66 0.96
N PRO A 158 -14.71 7.62 1.16
CA PRO A 158 -13.64 7.85 0.21
C PRO A 158 -12.63 6.69 0.18
N VAL A 159 -11.93 6.58 -0.94
CA VAL A 159 -10.77 5.68 -1.12
C VAL A 159 -9.49 6.46 -0.86
N PHE A 160 -8.53 5.84 -0.17
CA PHE A 160 -7.22 6.37 0.16
C PHE A 160 -6.11 5.43 -0.37
#